data_AF-A0A1H8UEF8-F1
#
_entry.id   AF-A0A1H8UEF8-F1
#
_cell.length_a   1.000
_cell.length_b   1.000
_cell.length_c   1.000
_cell.angle_alpha   90.00
_cell.angle_beta   90.00
_cell.angle_gamma   90.00
#
_symmetry.space_group_name_H-M   'P 1'
#
loop_
_entity.id
_entity.type
_entity.pdbx_description
1 polymer ?
#
loop_
_entity_poly.entity_id
_entity_poly.type
_entity_poly.pdbx_seq_one_letter_code
_entity_poly.pdbx_strand_id
1 'polypeptide(L)'
;MDPATAKLLAKVAVKVATDEESRKRILTLILVPVIGFLLLAAMILQLLTSPLETLRLMLSPNEAPIVDEMRMDFGYTQLLQETDEGYLESQGQQYEGVVFRDGSREVVYYNQMDSRWADKPYGPRDTIGASGCGPTSLAIVVSTLTDTAIDPVAMSNWAYQNGYLAEGTGSYHSLIPDGAKHFGLQVEGAAAKEQQKIIDALSNGKLVVAIMGKGHFTSSGHFMVLRGVTKDGQILVADPASRKRSEQAWDFSIIQNEARKNAAAGGPFWIISGKES
;
A
#
# COMPACT_ATOMS: atom_id res chain seq x y z
N MET A 1 -14.48 -29.30 -49.91
CA MET A 1 -14.89 -30.62 -49.40
C MET A 1 -15.59 -31.35 -50.52
N ASP A 2 -15.22 -32.60 -50.80
CA ASP A 2 -15.93 -33.37 -51.81
C ASP A 2 -17.32 -33.83 -51.27
N PRO A 3 -18.29 -34.10 -52.15
CA PRO A 3 -19.65 -34.45 -51.76
C PRO A 3 -19.75 -35.71 -50.90
N ALA A 4 -18.81 -36.67 -51.02
CA ALA A 4 -18.82 -37.90 -50.23
C ALA A 4 -18.39 -37.62 -48.78
N THR A 5 -17.37 -36.79 -48.58
CA THR A 5 -16.93 -36.39 -47.22
C THR A 5 -18.00 -35.55 -46.51
N ALA A 6 -18.70 -34.66 -47.23
CA ALA A 6 -19.81 -33.88 -46.67
C ALA A 6 -20.98 -34.78 -46.24
N LYS A 7 -21.34 -35.78 -47.04
CA LYS A 7 -22.41 -36.74 -46.74
C LYS A 7 -22.07 -37.67 -45.58
N LEU A 8 -20.79 -38.03 -45.45
CA LEU A 8 -20.29 -38.83 -44.33
C LEU A 8 -20.36 -38.04 -43.01
N LEU A 9 -19.90 -36.78 -43.02
CA LEU A 9 -19.98 -35.88 -41.86
C LEU A 9 -21.43 -35.60 -41.46
N ALA A 10 -22.34 -35.41 -42.42
CA ALA A 10 -23.77 -35.24 -42.15
C ALA A 10 -24.39 -36.49 -41.51
N LYS A 11 -24.07 -37.70 -42.00
CA LYS A 11 -24.53 -38.95 -41.39
C LYS A 11 -23.98 -39.17 -39.99
N VAL A 12 -22.72 -38.83 -39.75
CA VAL A 12 -22.10 -38.89 -38.42
C VAL A 12 -22.76 -37.89 -37.47
N ALA A 13 -23.01 -36.66 -37.93
CA ALA A 13 -23.71 -35.64 -37.15
C ALA A 13 -25.14 -36.07 -36.76
N VAL A 14 -25.89 -36.68 -37.69
CA VAL A 14 -27.23 -37.21 -37.42
C VAL A 14 -27.19 -38.36 -36.42
N LYS A 15 -26.25 -39.32 -36.58
CA LYS A 15 -26.10 -40.47 -35.66
C LYS A 15 -25.72 -40.03 -34.25
N VAL A 16 -24.84 -39.03 -34.12
CA VAL A 16 -24.47 -38.40 -32.85
C VAL A 16 -25.64 -37.63 -32.23
N ALA A 17 -26.52 -37.04 -33.05
CA ALA A 17 -27.71 -36.32 -32.57
C ALA A 17 -28.85 -37.26 -32.10
N THR A 18 -28.87 -38.52 -32.52
CA THR A 18 -29.89 -39.50 -32.12
C THR A 18 -29.44 -40.44 -31.00
N ASP A 19 -28.13 -40.60 -30.79
CA ASP A 19 -27.58 -41.49 -29.75
C ASP A 19 -27.16 -40.69 -28.50
N GLU A 20 -27.86 -40.93 -27.39
CA GLU A 20 -27.65 -40.22 -26.12
C GLU A 20 -26.25 -40.49 -25.53
N GLU A 21 -25.74 -41.71 -25.68
CA GLU A 21 -24.44 -42.10 -25.11
C GLU A 21 -23.27 -41.45 -25.88
N SER A 22 -23.32 -41.49 -27.22
CA SER A 22 -22.34 -40.79 -28.07
C SER A 22 -22.34 -39.28 -27.83
N ARG A 23 -23.50 -38.66 -27.61
CA ARG A 23 -23.60 -37.23 -27.31
C ARG A 23 -22.97 -36.88 -25.97
N LYS A 24 -23.22 -37.67 -24.92
CA LYS A 24 -22.58 -37.50 -23.60
C LYS A 24 -21.07 -37.63 -23.72
N ARG A 25 -20.55 -38.64 -24.41
CA ARG A 25 -19.09 -38.82 -24.62
C ARG A 25 -18.45 -37.64 -25.37
N ILE A 26 -19.07 -37.17 -26.44
CA ILE A 26 -18.57 -36.01 -27.22
C ILE A 26 -18.65 -34.72 -26.39
N LEU A 27 -19.74 -34.51 -25.64
CA LEU A 27 -19.85 -33.38 -24.71
C LEU A 27 -18.76 -33.43 -23.65
N THR A 28 -18.50 -34.59 -23.03
CA THR A 28 -17.40 -34.73 -22.05
C THR A 28 -16.05 -34.45 -22.67
N LEU A 29 -15.78 -34.95 -23.89
CA LEU A 29 -14.51 -34.72 -24.61
C LEU A 29 -14.27 -33.24 -24.95
N ILE A 30 -15.31 -32.43 -25.09
CA ILE A 30 -15.20 -30.98 -25.33
C ILE A 30 -15.17 -30.23 -23.99
N LEU A 31 -16.04 -30.59 -23.06
CA LEU A 31 -16.26 -29.83 -21.82
C LEU A 31 -15.07 -29.98 -20.86
N VAL A 32 -14.47 -31.17 -20.75
CA VAL A 32 -13.31 -31.40 -19.87
C VAL A 32 -12.11 -30.51 -20.21
N PRO A 33 -11.62 -30.45 -21.48
CA PRO A 33 -10.50 -29.57 -21.81
C PRO A 33 -10.89 -28.09 -21.75
N VAL A 34 -12.13 -27.71 -22.05
CA VAL A 34 -12.59 -26.31 -21.91
C VAL A 34 -12.61 -25.89 -20.44
N ILE A 35 -13.15 -26.71 -19.54
CA ILE A 35 -13.12 -26.46 -18.09
C ILE A 35 -11.67 -26.42 -17.61
N GLY A 36 -10.84 -27.38 -18.02
CA GLY A 36 -9.42 -27.40 -17.67
C GLY A 36 -8.68 -26.13 -18.11
N PHE A 37 -8.94 -25.65 -19.32
CA PHE A 37 -8.38 -24.40 -19.83
C PHE A 37 -8.88 -23.18 -19.04
N LEU A 38 -10.18 -23.11 -18.73
CA LEU A 38 -10.74 -22.02 -17.92
C LEU A 38 -10.17 -22.02 -16.49
N LEU A 39 -9.99 -23.18 -15.87
CA LEU A 39 -9.35 -23.31 -14.57
C LEU A 39 -7.87 -22.90 -14.63
N LEU A 40 -7.15 -23.29 -15.68
CA LEU A 40 -5.74 -22.90 -15.88
C LEU A 40 -5.62 -21.38 -16.10
N ALA A 41 -6.49 -20.79 -16.92
CA ALA A 41 -6.52 -19.35 -17.16
C ALA A 41 -6.87 -18.58 -15.88
N ALA A 42 -7.84 -19.06 -15.10
CA ALA A 42 -8.18 -18.49 -13.80
C ALA A 42 -7.01 -18.60 -12.79
N MET A 43 -6.31 -19.74 -12.76
CA MET A 43 -5.12 -19.95 -11.94
C MET A 43 -3.97 -19.00 -12.34
N ILE A 44 -3.70 -18.84 -13.64
CA ILE A 44 -2.68 -17.91 -14.13
C ILE A 44 -3.07 -16.47 -13.78
N LEU A 45 -4.34 -16.10 -13.93
CA LEU A 45 -4.82 -14.78 -13.55
C LEU A 45 -4.67 -14.54 -12.05
N GLN A 46 -5.03 -15.52 -11.21
CA GLN A 46 -4.82 -15.47 -9.75
C GLN A 46 -3.34 -15.35 -9.37
N LEU A 47 -2.46 -16.08 -10.05
CA LEU A 47 -1.01 -15.99 -9.84
C LEU A 47 -0.45 -14.61 -10.27
N LEU A 48 -1.06 -13.94 -11.24
CA LEU A 48 -0.67 -12.58 -11.64
C LEU A 48 -1.21 -11.52 -10.68
N THR A 49 -2.40 -11.71 -10.11
CA THR A 49 -3.04 -10.74 -9.21
C THR A 49 -2.62 -10.90 -7.75
N SER A 50 -2.31 -12.12 -7.32
CA SER A 50 -2.02 -12.47 -5.93
C SER A 50 -1.02 -13.62 -5.79
N PRO A 51 0.17 -13.55 -6.44
CA PRO A 51 1.13 -14.67 -6.53
C PRO A 51 1.51 -15.27 -5.16
N LEU A 52 1.51 -14.43 -4.13
CA LEU A 52 1.96 -14.75 -2.79
C LEU A 52 0.93 -15.46 -1.91
N GLU A 53 -0.38 -15.25 -2.15
CA GLU A 53 -1.45 -15.98 -1.44
C GLU A 53 -1.59 -17.41 -1.97
N THR A 54 -1.42 -17.59 -3.29
CA THR A 54 -1.33 -18.92 -3.89
C THR A 54 -0.12 -19.69 -3.39
N LEU A 55 1.01 -19.01 -3.17
CA LEU A 55 2.19 -19.61 -2.56
C LEU A 55 1.90 -20.09 -1.13
N ARG A 56 1.14 -19.31 -0.32
CA ARG A 56 0.75 -19.70 1.05
C ARG A 56 -0.04 -21.00 1.10
N LEU A 57 -0.89 -21.28 0.12
CA LEU A 57 -1.62 -22.55 0.01
C LEU A 57 -0.68 -23.75 -0.26
N MET A 58 0.52 -23.50 -0.78
CA MET A 58 1.55 -24.52 -1.02
C MET A 58 2.60 -24.60 0.11
N LEU A 59 2.57 -23.66 1.07
CA LEU A 59 3.47 -23.65 2.21
C LEU A 59 2.91 -24.55 3.32
N SER A 60 3.79 -25.35 3.92
CA SER A 60 3.44 -26.08 5.13
C SER A 60 3.27 -25.12 6.32
N PRO A 61 2.56 -25.52 7.39
CA PRO A 61 2.38 -24.68 8.58
C PRO A 61 3.68 -24.17 9.21
N ASN A 62 4.81 -24.85 8.98
CA ASN A 62 6.11 -24.48 9.52
C ASN A 62 6.87 -23.49 8.62
N GLU A 63 6.48 -23.32 7.36
CA GLU A 63 7.12 -22.41 6.40
C GLU A 63 6.42 -21.05 6.33
N ALA A 64 5.12 -20.99 6.63
CA ALA A 64 4.38 -19.73 6.65
C ALA A 64 4.97 -18.67 7.61
N PRO A 65 5.38 -19.00 8.86
CA PRO A 65 6.03 -18.04 9.74
C PRO A 65 7.36 -17.51 9.19
N ILE A 66 8.13 -18.36 8.50
CA ILE A 66 9.43 -17.98 7.90
C ILE A 66 9.21 -16.98 6.76
N VAL A 67 8.18 -17.20 5.94
CA VAL A 67 7.84 -16.28 4.85
C VAL A 67 7.31 -14.96 5.39
N ASP A 68 6.54 -14.98 6.48
CA ASP A 68 6.05 -13.76 7.12
C ASP A 68 7.20 -12.98 7.78
N GLU A 69 8.13 -13.66 8.46
CA GLU A 69 9.36 -13.06 8.98
C GLU A 69 10.19 -12.45 7.85
N MET A 70 10.38 -13.17 6.74
CA MET A 70 11.05 -12.65 5.55
C MET A 70 10.35 -11.39 5.01
N ARG A 71 9.02 -11.39 4.93
CA ARG A 71 8.25 -10.22 4.48
C ARG A 71 8.47 -9.03 5.41
N MET A 72 8.50 -9.24 6.73
CA MET A 72 8.77 -8.19 7.71
C MET A 72 10.20 -7.68 7.61
N ASP A 73 11.19 -8.56 7.53
CA ASP A 73 12.61 -8.19 7.47
C ASP A 73 12.97 -7.43 6.20
N PHE A 74 12.35 -7.77 5.07
CA PHE A 74 12.47 -7.01 3.82
C PHE A 74 11.46 -5.84 3.73
N GLY A 75 10.66 -5.61 4.78
CA GLY A 75 9.68 -4.53 4.90
C GLY A 75 8.55 -4.60 3.87
N TYR A 76 8.28 -5.73 3.24
CA TYR A 76 7.24 -5.88 2.20
C TYR A 76 5.82 -5.63 2.71
N THR A 77 5.62 -5.68 4.03
CA THR A 77 4.37 -5.32 4.68
C THR A 77 4.51 -3.99 5.42
N GLN A 78 3.41 -3.27 5.55
CA GLN A 78 3.27 -2.02 6.31
C GLN A 78 2.26 -2.17 7.45
N LEU A 79 1.97 -3.42 7.82
CA LEU A 79 1.03 -3.72 8.88
C LEU A 79 1.64 -3.37 10.23
N LEU A 80 0.88 -2.60 11.03
CA LEU A 80 1.22 -2.38 12.43
C LEU A 80 1.02 -3.66 13.22
N GLN A 81 2.02 -4.04 14.01
CA GLN A 81 1.88 -5.15 14.94
C GLN A 81 1.27 -4.64 16.25
N GLU A 82 0.41 -5.45 16.88
CA GLU A 82 -0.18 -5.08 18.18
C GLU A 82 0.86 -4.87 19.28
N THR A 83 2.05 -5.46 19.11
CA THR A 83 3.19 -5.31 20.02
C THR A 83 4.03 -4.07 19.74
N ASP A 84 3.79 -3.37 18.62
CA ASP A 84 4.54 -2.14 18.31
C ASP A 84 4.15 -1.04 19.31
N GLU A 85 5.15 -0.31 19.83
CA GLU A 85 4.91 0.73 20.85
C GLU A 85 3.91 1.79 20.39
N GLY A 86 3.95 2.17 19.10
CA GLY A 86 3.02 3.13 18.53
C GLY A 86 1.57 2.63 18.51
N TYR A 87 1.38 1.32 18.28
CA TYR A 87 0.06 0.70 18.37
C TYR A 87 -0.48 0.79 19.80
N LEU A 88 0.31 0.36 20.78
CA LEU A 88 -0.07 0.36 22.20
C LEU A 88 -0.37 1.78 22.71
N GLU A 89 0.41 2.78 22.28
CA GLU A 89 0.19 4.18 22.60
C GLU A 89 -1.12 4.72 22.01
N SER A 90 -1.36 4.43 20.73
CA SER A 90 -2.45 5.07 19.97
C SER A 90 -3.80 4.38 20.17
N GLN A 91 -3.81 3.15 20.69
CA GLN A 91 -5.03 2.37 20.84
C GLN A 91 -6.08 3.09 21.70
N GLY A 92 -7.28 3.27 21.12
CA GLY A 92 -8.43 3.88 21.80
C GLY A 92 -8.33 5.40 22.01
N GLN A 93 -7.29 6.05 21.46
CA GLN A 93 -7.11 7.51 21.59
C GLN A 93 -7.86 8.28 20.50
N GLN A 94 -8.00 9.59 20.69
CA GLN A 94 -8.44 10.54 19.67
C GLN A 94 -7.45 11.69 19.55
N TYR A 95 -7.19 12.10 18.32
CA TYR A 95 -6.21 13.12 17.95
C TYR A 95 -6.87 14.25 17.15
N GLU A 96 -8.14 14.54 17.42
CA GLU A 96 -8.87 15.60 16.75
C GLU A 96 -8.23 16.98 16.98
N GLY A 97 -8.13 17.78 15.92
CA GLY A 97 -7.65 19.16 16.00
C GLY A 97 -6.17 19.31 16.33
N VAL A 98 -5.39 18.22 16.36
CA VAL A 98 -3.95 18.29 16.62
C VAL A 98 -3.24 18.93 15.43
N VAL A 99 -2.46 19.97 15.72
CA VAL A 99 -1.62 20.69 14.76
C VAL A 99 -0.24 20.88 15.37
N PHE A 100 0.81 20.39 14.70
CA PHE A 100 2.19 20.65 15.09
C PHE A 100 2.63 22.03 14.61
N ARG A 101 3.31 22.79 15.48
CA ARG A 101 3.69 24.20 15.26
C ARG A 101 5.17 24.52 15.51
N ASP A 102 5.95 23.48 15.78
CA ASP A 102 7.36 23.47 16.14
C ASP A 102 8.30 23.29 14.92
N GLY A 103 7.74 23.09 13.73
CA GLY A 103 8.48 23.02 12.46
C GLY A 103 8.46 24.32 11.65
N SER A 104 8.97 24.26 10.41
CA SER A 104 9.02 25.40 9.47
C SER A 104 7.64 25.86 8.99
N ARG A 105 6.59 25.09 9.27
CA ARG A 105 5.17 25.44 9.08
C ARG A 105 4.29 24.68 10.04
N GLU A 106 3.04 25.14 10.17
CA GLU A 106 2.00 24.37 10.84
C GLU A 106 1.66 23.12 10.02
N VAL A 107 1.46 21.99 10.71
CA VAL A 107 1.16 20.70 10.09
C VAL A 107 -0.03 20.06 10.80
N VAL A 108 -1.10 19.81 10.03
CA VAL A 108 -2.26 19.05 10.49
C VAL A 108 -1.81 17.62 10.80
N TYR A 109 -2.20 17.08 11.94
CA TYR A 109 -1.84 15.73 12.33
C TYR A 109 -3.05 14.80 12.32
N TYR A 110 -2.85 13.62 11.74
CA TYR A 110 -3.78 12.49 11.82
C TYR A 110 -3.02 11.24 12.25
N ASN A 111 -3.68 10.39 13.02
CA ASN A 111 -3.15 9.10 13.43
C ASN A 111 -4.08 8.00 12.91
N GLN A 112 -3.53 6.98 12.25
CA GLN A 112 -4.29 5.89 11.62
C GLN A 112 -5.05 5.04 12.66
N MET A 113 -4.56 5.01 13.90
CA MET A 113 -5.15 4.30 15.04
C MET A 113 -6.11 5.16 15.87
N ASP A 114 -6.42 6.39 15.43
CA ASP A 114 -7.47 7.20 16.06
C ASP A 114 -8.80 6.43 16.07
N SER A 115 -9.40 6.32 17.25
CA SER A 115 -10.63 5.53 17.49
C SER A 115 -11.82 5.94 16.63
N ARG A 116 -11.80 7.15 16.04
CA ARG A 116 -12.84 7.59 15.10
C ARG A 116 -12.83 6.81 13.80
N TRP A 117 -11.71 6.18 13.41
CA TRP A 117 -11.58 5.48 12.13
C TRP A 117 -10.68 4.24 12.10
N ALA A 118 -9.97 3.90 13.18
CA ALA A 118 -9.04 2.76 13.19
C ALA A 118 -9.68 1.43 12.75
N ASP A 119 -10.98 1.24 13.04
CA ASP A 119 -11.78 0.06 12.69
C ASP A 119 -12.45 0.15 11.31
N LYS A 120 -12.36 1.30 10.62
CA LYS A 120 -12.95 1.50 9.30
C LYS A 120 -12.13 0.79 8.23
N PRO A 121 -12.78 0.36 7.14
CA PRO A 121 -12.12 -0.38 6.08
C PRO A 121 -11.08 0.47 5.33
N TYR A 122 -9.96 -0.15 5.01
CA TYR A 122 -9.06 0.26 3.93
C TYR A 122 -9.04 -0.87 2.90
N GLY A 123 -10.04 -0.87 2.02
CA GLY A 123 -10.30 -1.98 1.11
C GLY A 123 -11.15 -3.10 1.72
N PRO A 124 -11.16 -4.29 1.11
CA PRO A 124 -12.12 -5.34 1.44
C PRO A 124 -11.74 -6.15 2.69
N ARG A 125 -10.46 -6.17 3.09
CA ARG A 125 -9.93 -7.03 4.16
C ARG A 125 -9.19 -6.27 5.26
N ASP A 126 -8.55 -5.15 4.93
CA ASP A 126 -7.74 -4.40 5.89
C ASP A 126 -8.52 -3.24 6.53
N THR A 127 -8.05 -2.76 7.67
CA THR A 127 -8.54 -1.54 8.31
C THR A 127 -7.51 -0.41 8.21
N ILE A 128 -7.98 0.83 8.42
CA ILE A 128 -7.11 2.01 8.49
C ILE A 128 -6.11 1.86 9.63
N GLY A 129 -6.55 1.37 10.80
CA GLY A 129 -5.67 1.15 11.94
C GLY A 129 -4.52 0.19 11.62
N ALA A 130 -4.83 -0.96 11.01
CA ALA A 130 -3.83 -1.99 10.73
C ALA A 130 -2.83 -1.60 9.62
N SER A 131 -3.28 -0.86 8.60
CA SER A 131 -2.54 -0.78 7.32
C SER A 131 -2.57 0.61 6.65
N GLY A 132 -3.17 1.61 7.31
CA GLY A 132 -3.49 2.91 6.74
C GLY A 132 -2.37 3.96 6.85
N CYS A 133 -1.11 3.58 7.10
CA CYS A 133 -0.01 4.54 7.25
C CYS A 133 0.19 5.41 6.00
N GLY A 134 0.10 4.80 4.81
CA GLY A 134 0.17 5.48 3.51
C GLY A 134 -0.92 6.55 3.32
N PRO A 135 -2.22 6.19 3.30
CA PRO A 135 -3.29 7.17 3.15
C PRO A 135 -3.32 8.18 4.30
N THR A 136 -3.01 7.80 5.54
CA THR A 136 -2.97 8.75 6.66
C THR A 136 -1.83 9.77 6.49
N SER A 137 -0.65 9.35 6.05
CA SER A 137 0.48 10.26 5.74
C SER A 137 0.11 11.22 4.61
N LEU A 138 -0.54 10.74 3.56
CA LEU A 138 -0.98 11.59 2.45
C LEU A 138 -2.09 12.56 2.89
N ALA A 139 -3.01 12.14 3.76
CA ALA A 139 -4.05 12.99 4.34
C ALA A 139 -3.47 14.15 5.16
N ILE A 140 -2.42 13.87 5.97
CA ILE A 140 -1.64 14.90 6.67
C ILE A 140 -1.07 15.92 5.68
N VAL A 141 -0.42 15.44 4.62
CA VAL A 141 0.25 16.31 3.64
C VAL A 141 -0.75 17.17 2.88
N VAL A 142 -1.83 16.58 2.36
CA VAL A 142 -2.84 17.30 1.57
C VAL A 142 -3.58 18.33 2.43
N SER A 143 -4.01 17.95 3.63
CA SER A 143 -4.68 18.85 4.56
C SER A 143 -3.79 19.98 5.07
N THR A 144 -2.47 19.80 4.99
CA THR A 144 -1.49 20.83 5.38
C THR A 144 -1.14 21.78 4.23
N LEU A 145 -0.96 21.25 3.02
CA LEU A 145 -0.43 22.01 1.87
C LEU A 145 -1.51 22.56 0.93
N THR A 146 -2.78 22.25 1.19
CA THR A 146 -3.92 22.70 0.38
C THR A 146 -5.03 23.25 1.26
N ASP A 147 -6.01 23.93 0.66
CA ASP A 147 -7.25 24.33 1.33
C ASP A 147 -8.26 23.16 1.47
N THR A 148 -7.88 21.95 1.06
CA THR A 148 -8.72 20.75 1.15
C THR A 148 -8.38 19.96 2.40
N ALA A 149 -9.24 20.04 3.41
CA ALA A 149 -9.20 19.12 4.55
C ALA A 149 -9.71 17.74 4.12
N ILE A 150 -8.81 16.75 4.08
CA ILE A 150 -9.13 15.36 3.76
C ILE A 150 -8.66 14.45 4.90
N ASP A 151 -9.60 13.76 5.53
CA ASP A 151 -9.31 12.87 6.65
C ASP A 151 -8.79 11.49 6.19
N PRO A 152 -8.30 10.65 7.11
CA PRO A 152 -7.82 9.30 6.77
C PRO A 152 -8.88 8.40 6.15
N VAL A 153 -10.17 8.59 6.43
CA VAL A 153 -11.26 7.78 5.87
C VAL A 153 -11.44 8.08 4.40
N ALA A 154 -11.58 9.37 4.06
CA ALA A 154 -11.71 9.84 2.70
C ALA A 154 -10.46 9.48 1.87
N MET A 155 -9.27 9.67 2.42
CA MET A 155 -8.02 9.33 1.72
C MET A 155 -7.86 7.82 1.50
N SER A 156 -8.22 6.99 2.50
CA SER A 156 -8.15 5.52 2.36
C SER A 156 -9.15 5.01 1.31
N ASN A 157 -10.37 5.57 1.27
CA ASN A 157 -11.35 5.26 0.25
C ASN A 157 -10.87 5.65 -1.14
N TRP A 158 -10.32 6.86 -1.30
CA TRP A 158 -9.76 7.31 -2.56
C TRP A 158 -8.58 6.42 -3.00
N ALA A 159 -7.67 6.10 -2.09
CA ALA A 159 -6.52 5.25 -2.36
C ALA A 159 -6.96 3.86 -2.86
N TYR A 160 -7.94 3.24 -2.18
CA TYR A 160 -8.48 1.95 -2.60
C TYR A 160 -9.15 2.02 -3.97
N GLN A 161 -10.04 2.99 -4.20
CA GLN A 161 -10.78 3.13 -5.46
C GLN A 161 -9.86 3.38 -6.67
N ASN A 162 -8.68 3.96 -6.44
CA ASN A 162 -7.70 4.24 -7.48
C ASN A 162 -6.58 3.18 -7.56
N GLY A 163 -6.72 2.04 -6.88
CA GLY A 163 -5.82 0.89 -7.02
C GLY A 163 -4.50 1.01 -6.26
N TYR A 164 -4.44 1.85 -5.23
CA TYR A 164 -3.22 2.06 -4.42
C TYR A 164 -3.13 1.16 -3.18
N LEU A 165 -4.14 0.34 -2.91
CA LEU A 165 -4.08 -0.68 -1.87
C LEU A 165 -3.27 -1.88 -2.35
N ALA A 166 -2.20 -2.20 -1.61
CA ALA A 166 -1.48 -3.45 -1.72
C ALA A 166 -2.04 -4.41 -0.65
N GLU A 167 -3.11 -5.09 -1.00
CA GLU A 167 -3.95 -5.85 -0.05
C GLU A 167 -3.14 -6.82 0.84
N GLY A 168 -3.38 -6.76 2.15
CA GLY A 168 -2.65 -7.54 3.16
C GLY A 168 -1.22 -7.08 3.42
N THR A 169 -0.79 -5.96 2.83
CA THR A 169 0.56 -5.39 2.98
C THR A 169 0.59 -3.87 3.15
N GLY A 170 -0.56 -3.18 3.06
CA GLY A 170 -0.66 -1.72 3.15
C GLY A 170 -0.84 -1.06 1.79
N SER A 171 -0.03 -0.04 1.47
CA SER A 171 -0.21 0.77 0.25
C SER A 171 0.94 0.60 -0.75
N TYR A 172 0.65 0.66 -2.04
CA TYR A 172 1.69 0.78 -3.06
C TYR A 172 2.44 2.11 -2.91
N HIS A 173 3.75 2.11 -3.19
CA HIS A 173 4.59 3.31 -3.12
C HIS A 173 4.12 4.43 -4.06
N SER A 174 3.43 4.09 -5.16
CA SER A 174 2.85 5.05 -6.10
C SER A 174 1.73 5.91 -5.51
N LEU A 175 1.10 5.48 -4.39
CA LEU A 175 0.09 6.26 -3.68
C LEU A 175 0.56 7.70 -3.42
N ILE A 176 1.80 7.85 -2.98
CA ILE A 176 2.35 9.14 -2.55
C ILE A 176 2.52 10.10 -3.73
N PRO A 177 3.32 9.79 -4.77
CA PRO A 177 3.50 10.71 -5.88
C PRO A 177 2.22 10.93 -6.71
N ASP A 178 1.40 9.90 -6.91
CA ASP A 178 0.20 10.03 -7.73
C ASP A 178 -0.93 10.74 -6.98
N GLY A 179 -1.07 10.45 -5.68
CA GLY A 179 -1.97 11.17 -4.78
C GLY A 179 -1.58 12.64 -4.64
N ALA A 180 -0.31 12.96 -4.39
CA ALA A 180 0.14 14.35 -4.33
C ALA A 180 -0.23 15.13 -5.61
N LYS A 181 0.05 14.56 -6.79
CA LYS A 181 -0.31 15.17 -8.08
C LYS A 181 -1.83 15.31 -8.25
N HIS A 182 -2.61 14.31 -7.84
CA HIS A 182 -4.08 14.36 -7.91
C HIS A 182 -4.64 15.56 -7.15
N PHE A 183 -4.12 15.83 -5.94
CA PHE A 183 -4.50 16.98 -5.12
C PHE A 183 -3.79 18.28 -5.54
N GLY A 184 -3.17 18.30 -6.73
CA GLY A 184 -2.55 19.48 -7.32
C GLY A 184 -1.23 19.90 -6.68
N LEU A 185 -0.60 19.04 -5.87
CA LEU A 185 0.70 19.28 -5.27
C LEU A 185 1.84 18.91 -6.23
N GLN A 186 2.99 19.54 -6.02
CA GLN A 186 4.22 19.15 -6.68
C GLN A 186 4.91 18.06 -5.85
N VAL A 187 5.53 17.08 -6.52
CA VAL A 187 6.24 15.99 -5.85
C VAL A 187 7.52 15.65 -6.59
N GLU A 188 8.60 15.49 -5.83
CA GLU A 188 9.92 15.10 -6.32
C GLU A 188 10.49 13.97 -5.45
N GLY A 189 11.04 12.94 -6.10
CA GLY A 189 11.75 11.87 -5.40
C GLY A 189 13.13 12.30 -4.90
N ALA A 190 13.56 11.73 -3.78
CA ALA A 190 14.92 11.84 -3.27
C ALA A 190 15.43 10.50 -2.74
N ALA A 191 16.65 10.16 -3.10
CA ALA A 191 17.36 9.01 -2.55
C ALA A 191 17.86 9.31 -1.13
N ALA A 192 18.06 8.27 -0.32
CA ALA A 192 18.53 8.43 1.07
C ALA A 192 19.87 9.19 1.18
N LYS A 193 20.75 9.08 0.17
CA LYS A 193 22.02 9.80 0.12
C LYS A 193 21.89 11.31 -0.17
N GLU A 194 20.73 11.78 -0.64
CA GLU A 194 20.46 13.19 -0.95
C GLU A 194 20.02 13.95 0.31
N GLN A 195 20.77 13.79 1.41
CA GLN A 195 20.45 14.36 2.72
C GLN A 195 20.21 15.88 2.65
N GLN A 196 21.12 16.62 2.02
CA GLN A 196 21.02 18.08 1.95
C GLN A 196 19.76 18.53 1.22
N LYS A 197 19.39 17.84 0.12
CA LYS A 197 18.16 18.11 -0.63
C LYS A 197 16.90 17.98 0.24
N ILE A 198 16.87 16.95 1.10
CA ILE A 198 15.75 16.70 2.02
C ILE A 198 15.72 17.77 3.13
N ILE A 199 16.87 18.08 3.73
CA ILE A 199 17.00 19.11 4.77
C ILE A 199 16.60 20.49 4.23
N ASP A 200 17.05 20.85 3.03
CA ASP A 200 16.71 22.12 2.38
C ASP A 200 15.20 22.20 2.11
N ALA A 201 14.60 21.11 1.63
CA ALA A 201 13.15 21.06 1.41
C ALA A 201 12.36 21.29 2.71
N LEU A 202 12.71 20.58 3.78
CA LEU A 202 12.07 20.73 5.09
C LEU A 202 12.28 22.12 5.69
N SER A 203 13.49 22.68 5.53
CA SER A 203 13.81 24.04 5.99
C SER A 203 12.99 25.10 5.25
N ASN A 204 12.66 24.87 3.98
CA ASN A 204 11.77 25.72 3.18
C ASN A 204 10.27 25.44 3.40
N GLY A 205 9.90 24.68 4.44
CA GLY A 205 8.50 24.42 4.78
C GLY A 205 7.79 23.45 3.84
N LYS A 206 8.52 22.71 3.00
CA LYS A 206 7.99 21.55 2.27
C LYS A 206 7.84 20.38 3.24
N LEU A 207 6.97 19.42 2.90
CA LEU A 207 6.84 18.17 3.64
C LEU A 207 7.52 17.06 2.86
N VAL A 208 7.99 16.02 3.56
CA VAL A 208 8.57 14.85 2.92
C VAL A 208 7.89 13.61 3.43
N VAL A 209 7.21 12.86 2.56
CA VAL A 209 6.76 11.51 2.94
C VAL A 209 7.95 10.57 2.81
N ALA A 210 8.18 9.74 3.83
CA ALA A 210 9.21 8.72 3.84
C ALA A 210 8.57 7.32 3.94
N ILE A 211 9.15 6.33 3.25
CA ILE A 211 8.88 4.91 3.51
C ILE A 211 10.06 4.30 4.27
N MET A 212 9.79 3.88 5.50
CA MET A 212 10.75 3.29 6.41
C MET A 212 10.76 1.77 6.27
N GLY A 213 11.91 1.16 6.58
CA GLY A 213 12.04 -0.25 6.92
C GLY A 213 12.20 -0.44 8.44
N LYS A 214 12.52 -1.67 8.83
CA LYS A 214 12.67 -2.10 10.23
C LYS A 214 13.67 -1.23 11.00
N GLY A 215 13.27 -0.73 12.17
CA GLY A 215 14.06 0.19 12.99
C GLY A 215 13.25 0.81 14.12
N HIS A 216 13.52 2.07 14.43
CA HIS A 216 12.87 2.81 15.52
C HIS A 216 11.40 3.14 15.22
N PHE A 217 11.05 3.32 13.95
CA PHE A 217 9.71 3.76 13.55
C PHE A 217 8.73 2.60 13.31
N THR A 218 9.25 1.40 13.03
CA THR A 218 8.44 0.23 12.65
C THR A 218 9.25 -1.07 12.77
N SER A 219 8.56 -2.17 12.99
CA SER A 219 9.12 -3.52 12.91
C SER A 219 9.17 -4.07 11.47
N SER A 220 8.54 -3.39 10.50
CA SER A 220 8.49 -3.77 9.08
C SER A 220 8.59 -2.56 8.15
N GLY A 221 7.64 -2.33 7.23
CA GLY A 221 7.50 -1.12 6.43
C GLY A 221 6.62 -0.08 7.12
N HIS A 222 6.86 1.21 6.90
CA HIS A 222 5.97 2.25 7.45
C HIS A 222 6.09 3.59 6.71
N PHE A 223 4.94 4.16 6.32
CA PHE A 223 4.91 5.53 5.81
C PHE A 223 4.82 6.53 6.95
N MET A 224 5.61 7.60 6.88
CA MET A 224 5.52 8.72 7.82
C MET A 224 5.86 10.04 7.12
N VAL A 225 5.54 11.16 7.77
CA VAL A 225 5.81 12.50 7.23
C VAL A 225 6.95 13.14 8.02
N LEU A 226 7.99 13.61 7.33
CA LEU A 226 8.97 14.55 7.87
C LEU A 226 8.41 15.96 7.69
N ARG A 227 8.37 16.73 8.77
CA ARG A 227 7.60 17.99 8.85
C ARG A 227 8.42 19.24 9.13
N GLY A 228 9.72 19.10 9.35
CA GLY A 228 10.60 20.24 9.56
C GLY A 228 11.97 19.84 10.09
N VAL A 229 12.81 20.86 10.26
CA VAL A 229 14.13 20.75 10.87
C VAL A 229 14.16 21.71 12.07
N THR A 230 14.64 21.24 13.20
CA THR A 230 14.83 22.06 14.41
C THR A 230 16.03 23.00 14.23
N LYS A 231 16.19 23.97 15.15
CA LYS A 231 17.32 24.92 15.08
C LYS A 231 18.69 24.26 15.21
N ASP A 232 18.75 23.12 15.89
CA ASP A 232 19.92 22.28 16.09
C ASP A 232 20.10 21.21 15.00
N GLY A 233 19.26 21.21 13.96
CA GLY A 233 19.44 20.37 12.77
C GLY A 233 18.80 18.98 12.86
N GLN A 234 17.99 18.72 13.89
CA GLN A 234 17.24 17.47 14.03
C GLN A 234 15.95 17.51 13.20
N ILE A 235 15.44 16.34 12.84
CA ILE A 235 14.24 16.19 12.01
C ILE A 235 13.02 15.99 12.90
N LEU A 236 11.97 16.74 12.59
CA LEU A 236 10.65 16.57 13.19
C LEU A 236 9.80 15.67 12.30
N VAL A 237 9.02 14.77 12.92
CA VAL A 237 8.14 13.84 12.21
C VAL A 237 6.67 14.03 12.61
N ALA A 238 5.76 13.73 11.69
CA ALA A 238 4.36 13.42 11.93
C ALA A 238 4.16 11.96 11.50
N ASP A 239 4.31 11.07 12.48
CA ASP A 239 4.18 9.63 12.31
C ASP A 239 2.71 9.23 12.50
N PRO A 240 2.04 8.67 11.47
CA PRO A 240 0.61 8.35 11.54
C PRO A 240 0.30 7.20 12.51
N ALA A 241 1.30 6.53 13.09
CA ALA A 241 1.12 5.44 14.05
C ALA A 241 1.58 5.78 15.46
N SER A 242 2.17 6.96 15.70
CA SER A 242 2.61 7.34 17.05
C SER A 242 2.72 8.85 17.23
N ARG A 243 1.92 9.39 18.14
CA ARG A 243 2.07 10.80 18.53
C ARG A 243 3.34 10.96 19.37
N LYS A 244 3.68 9.99 20.20
CA LYS A 244 4.92 10.03 21.01
C LYS A 244 6.16 10.18 20.14
N ARG A 245 6.28 9.46 19.01
CA ARG A 245 7.41 9.66 18.06
C ARG A 245 7.35 11.02 17.36
N SER A 246 6.16 11.55 17.14
CA SER A 246 5.93 12.85 16.50
C SER A 246 6.27 14.06 17.39
N GLU A 247 6.29 13.86 18.71
CA GLU A 247 6.69 14.86 19.71
C GLU A 247 8.20 14.84 20.01
N GLN A 248 8.96 13.98 19.32
CA GLN A 248 10.41 13.87 19.43
C GLN A 248 11.12 14.46 18.21
N ALA A 249 12.37 14.89 18.41
CA ALA A 249 13.27 15.27 17.34
C ALA A 249 14.28 14.15 17.09
N TRP A 250 14.60 13.91 15.82
CA TRP A 250 15.35 12.73 15.37
C TRP A 250 16.61 13.13 14.61
N ASP A 251 17.71 12.45 14.86
CA ASP A 251 18.89 12.60 14.02
C ASP A 251 18.59 12.08 12.60
N PHE A 252 18.92 12.88 11.58
CA PHE A 252 18.65 12.50 10.19
C PHE A 252 19.30 11.15 9.82
N SER A 253 20.45 10.82 10.43
CA SER A 253 21.13 9.53 10.21
C SER A 253 20.27 8.33 10.59
N ILE A 254 19.42 8.42 11.61
CA ILE A 254 18.49 7.35 12.00
C ILE A 254 17.50 7.11 10.85
N ILE A 255 16.85 8.19 10.40
CA ILE A 255 15.88 8.14 9.29
C ILE A 255 16.56 7.67 7.99
N GLN A 256 17.77 8.13 7.70
CA GLN A 256 18.52 7.75 6.51
C GLN A 256 18.87 6.26 6.50
N ASN A 257 19.34 5.73 7.63
CA ASN A 257 19.77 4.34 7.74
C ASN A 257 18.59 3.36 7.71
N GLU A 258 17.43 3.80 8.19
CA GLU A 258 16.20 2.99 8.27
C GLU A 258 15.26 3.22 7.10
N ALA A 259 15.57 4.16 6.19
CA ALA A 259 14.80 4.35 4.96
C ALA A 259 14.82 3.07 4.11
N ARG A 260 13.69 2.77 3.47
CA ARG A 260 13.56 1.56 2.65
C ARG A 260 14.54 1.59 1.47
N LYS A 261 15.42 0.58 1.40
CA LYS A 261 16.45 0.46 0.36
C LYS A 261 15.90 0.21 -1.05
N ASN A 262 14.77 -0.51 -1.14
CA ASN A 262 14.13 -0.92 -2.39
C ASN A 262 12.77 -0.21 -2.59
N ALA A 263 12.73 1.10 -2.33
CA ALA A 263 11.54 1.89 -2.61
C ALA A 263 11.32 2.04 -4.13
N ALA A 264 10.06 2.15 -4.52
CA ALA A 264 9.64 2.33 -5.91
C ALA A 264 9.03 3.74 -6.09
N ALA A 265 8.61 4.07 -7.30
CA ALA A 265 7.89 5.32 -7.60
C ALA A 265 8.62 6.60 -7.14
N GLY A 266 9.97 6.61 -7.17
CA GLY A 266 10.78 7.76 -6.79
C GLY A 266 11.10 7.89 -5.30
N GLY A 267 10.72 6.92 -4.46
CA GLY A 267 11.10 6.89 -3.04
C GLY A 267 12.60 6.59 -2.80
N PRO A 268 13.03 6.47 -1.52
CA PRO A 268 12.18 6.32 -0.33
C PRO A 268 11.65 7.63 0.25
N PHE A 269 12.08 8.78 -0.27
CA PHE A 269 11.61 10.10 0.16
C PHE A 269 10.89 10.80 -0.99
N TRP A 270 9.70 11.33 -0.73
CA TRP A 270 8.93 12.15 -1.66
C TRP A 270 8.78 13.55 -1.07
N ILE A 271 9.51 14.50 -1.63
CA ILE A 271 9.45 15.91 -1.28
C ILE A 271 8.21 16.51 -1.93
N ILE A 272 7.32 17.09 -1.13
CA ILE A 272 6.01 17.58 -1.57
C ILE A 272 5.84 19.04 -1.17
N SER A 273 5.38 19.85 -2.13
CA SER A 273 5.07 21.26 -1.91
C SER A 273 3.73 21.65 -2.53
N GLY A 274 3.15 22.74 -2.01
CA GLY A 274 2.00 23.40 -2.63
C GLY A 274 2.34 23.90 -4.05
N LYS A 275 1.32 24.35 -4.78
CA LYS A 275 1.55 25.09 -6.03
C LYS A 275 2.32 26.37 -5.70
N GLU A 276 3.44 26.60 -6.40
CA GLU A 276 4.08 27.91 -6.37
C GLU A 276 3.05 28.96 -6.83
N SER A 277 2.88 30.00 -6.02
CA SER A 277 2.05 31.17 -6.31
C SER A 277 2.76 32.11 -7.27
#